data_AF-A0A0L6TA84-F1
#
_entry.id   AF-A0A0L6TA84-F1
#
_cell.length_a   1.000
_cell.length_b   1.000
_cell.length_c   1.000
_cell.angle_alpha   90.00
_cell.angle_beta   90.00
_cell.angle_gamma   90.00
#
_symmetry.space_group_name_H-M   'P 1'
#
loop_
_entity.id
_entity.type
_entity.pdbx_description
1 polymer ?
#
loop_
_entity_poly.entity_id
_entity_poly.type
_entity_poly.pdbx_seq_one_letter_code
_entity_poly.pdbx_strand_id
1 'polypeptide(L)' 'MQRALVLAAYGAAIVAGLKYGYDFGKQISGPILGVVLAVNGALFCSIVVGMLVDRLQQLRGGDARRRDPPGT' A
#
# COMPACT_ATOMS: atom_id res chain seq x y z
N MET A 1 11.99 -11.60 -7.53
CA MET A 1 12.08 -10.12 -7.44
C MET A 1 10.73 -9.45 -7.17
N GLN A 2 9.65 -9.78 -7.89
CA GLN A 2 8.33 -9.15 -7.68
C GLN A 2 7.75 -9.29 -6.25
N ARG A 3 7.87 -10.46 -5.61
CA ARG A 3 7.46 -10.65 -4.20
C ARG A 3 8.19 -9.71 -3.22
N ALA A 4 9.48 -9.47 -3.44
CA ALA A 4 10.27 -8.59 -2.59
C ALA A 4 9.85 -7.12 -2.73
N LEU A 5 9.52 -6.69 -3.95
CA LEU A 5 8.98 -5.34 -4.20
C LEU A 5 7.62 -5.13 -3.54
N VAL A 6 6.75 -6.13 -3.58
CA VAL A 6 5.44 -6.08 -2.90
C VAL A 6 5.65 -5.97 -1.39
N LEU A 7 6.50 -6.83 -0.81
CA LEU A 7 6.81 -6.77 0.63
C LEU A 7 7.44 -5.43 1.03
N ALA A 8 8.32 -4.87 0.20
CA ALA A 8 8.91 -3.55 0.43
C ALA A 8 7.84 -2.44 0.38
N ALA A 9 6.90 -2.50 -0.57
CA ALA A 9 5.80 -1.55 -0.66
C ALA A 9 4.87 -1.61 0.57
N TYR A 10 4.53 -2.81 1.05
CA TYR A 10 3.78 -3.00 2.28
C TYR A 10 4.55 -2.46 3.49
N GLY A 11 5.83 -2.79 3.62
CA GLY A 11 6.67 -2.29 4.71
C GLY A 11 6.74 -0.77 4.73
N ALA A 12 6.96 -0.13 3.58
CA ALA A 12 6.98 1.32 3.46
C ALA A 12 5.63 1.95 3.84
N ALA A 13 4.51 1.37 3.40
CA ALA A 13 3.18 1.88 3.70
C ALA A 13 2.82 1.74 5.19
N ILE A 14 3.20 0.64 5.83
CA ILE A 14 3.02 0.43 7.27
C ILE A 14 3.82 1.48 8.05
N VAL A 15 5.10 1.67 7.71
CA VAL A 15 5.97 2.66 8.38
C VAL A 15 5.46 4.08 8.16
N ALA A 16 5.02 4.42 6.95
CA ALA A 16 4.43 5.72 6.66
C ALA A 16 3.14 5.97 7.46
N GLY A 17 2.22 5.00 7.47
CA GLY A 17 0.97 5.08 8.23
C GLY A 17 1.17 5.20 9.73
N LEU A 18 2.14 4.45 10.29
CA LEU A 18 2.50 4.55 11.71
C LEU A 18 3.09 5.91 12.06
N LYS A 19 4.07 6.40 11.29
CA LYS A 19 4.74 7.67 11.59
C LYS A 19 3.79 8.85 11.43
N TYR A 20 3.09 8.94 10.30
CA TYR A 20 2.14 10.04 10.06
C TYR A 20 0.93 9.98 10.99
N GLY A 21 0.36 8.79 11.20
CA GLY A 21 -0.79 8.63 12.09
C GLY A 21 -0.42 9.00 13.53
N TYR A 22 0.74 8.57 14.01
CA TYR A 22 1.20 8.90 15.36
C TYR A 22 1.44 10.40 15.54
N ASP A 23 2.18 11.03 14.63
CA ASP A 23 2.48 12.46 14.74
C ASP A 23 1.22 13.32 14.62
N PHE A 24 0.29 12.97 13.72
CA PHE A 24 -0.98 13.68 13.56
C PHE A 24 -1.90 13.52 14.78
N GLY A 25 -2.09 12.29 15.28
CA GLY A 25 -2.93 12.07 16.47
C GLY A 25 -2.32 12.69 17.73
N LYS A 26 -0.99 12.67 17.86
CA LYS A 26 -0.25 13.36 18.93
C LYS A 26 -0.47 14.87 18.86
N GLN A 27 -0.42 15.46 17.66
CA GLN A 27 -0.63 16.90 17.47
C GLN A 27 -2.05 17.35 17.82
N ILE A 28 -3.06 16.52 17.58
CA ILE A 28 -4.46 16.89 17.79
C ILE A 28 -4.89 16.73 19.25
N SER A 29 -4.66 15.57 19.86
CA SER A 29 -5.26 15.22 21.15
C SER A 29 -4.29 14.53 22.12
N GLY A 30 -3.01 14.46 21.76
CA GLY A 30 -1.98 13.83 22.57
C GLY A 30 -1.73 12.36 22.23
N PRO A 31 -0.86 11.70 23.01
CA PRO A 31 -0.19 10.46 22.61
C PRO A 31 -1.14 9.27 22.42
N ILE A 32 -2.23 9.19 23.19
CA ILE A 32 -3.21 8.10 23.09
C ILE A 32 -3.90 8.11 21.73
N LEU A 33 -4.38 9.28 21.28
CA LEU A 33 -4.97 9.42 19.95
C LEU A 33 -3.92 9.17 18.87
N GLY A 34 -2.67 9.59 19.08
CA GLY A 34 -1.53 9.24 18.23
C GLY A 34 -1.41 7.74 17.98
N VAL A 35 -1.41 6.92 19.04
CA VAL A 35 -1.32 5.45 18.91
C VAL A 35 -2.50 4.88 18.13
N VAL A 36 -3.73 5.30 18.47
CA VAL A 36 -4.94 4.82 17.79
C VAL A 36 -4.90 5.16 16.30
N LEU A 37 -4.48 6.38 15.96
CA LEU A 37 -4.43 6.82 14.57
C LEU A 37 -3.25 6.20 13.79
N ALA A 38 -2.14 5.89 14.46
CA ALA A 38 -1.03 5.15 13.88
C ALA A 38 -1.45 3.73 13.43
N VAL A 39 -2.20 3.02 14.28
CA VAL A 39 -2.71 1.69 13.97
C VAL A 39 -3.72 1.75 12.82
N ASN A 40 -4.68 2.68 12.89
CA ASN A 40 -5.67 2.86 11.82
C ASN A 40 -5.00 3.29 10.50
N GLY A 41 -4.02 4.18 10.56
CA GLY A 41 -3.24 4.64 9.40
C GLY A 41 -2.45 3.49 8.76
N ALA A 42 -1.81 2.64 9.55
CA ALA A 42 -1.08 1.46 9.05
C ALA A 42 -2.01 0.43 8.37
N LEU A 43 -3.19 0.17 8.97
CA LEU A 43 -4.20 -0.71 8.36
C LEU A 43 -4.72 -0.14 7.04
N PHE A 44 -5.08 1.14 7.01
CA PHE A 44 -5.55 1.82 5.81
C PHE A 44 -4.51 1.77 4.68
N CYS A 45 -3.25 2.13 4.98
CA CYS A 45 -2.16 2.09 4.02
C CYS A 45 -1.93 0.68 3.45
N SER A 46 -2.07 -0.36 4.27
CA SER A 46 -1.94 -1.76 3.83
C SER A 46 -3.02 -2.17 2.84
N ILE A 47 -4.27 -1.71 3.03
CA ILE A 47 -5.37 -1.98 2.10
C ILE A 47 -5.13 -1.24 0.77
N VAL A 48 -4.74 0.04 0.83
CA VAL A 48 -4.44 0.84 -0.36
C VAL A 48 -3.32 0.22 -1.20
N VAL A 49 -2.23 -0.24 -0.56
CA VAL A 49 -1.15 -0.94 -1.26
C VAL A 49 -1.65 -2.25 -1.88
N GLY A 50 -2.50 -3.02 -1.19
CA GLY A 50 -3.10 -4.22 -1.77
C GLY A 50 -3.87 -3.92 -3.05
N MET A 51 -4.75 -2.92 -3.02
CA MET A 51 -5.50 -2.49 -4.20
C MET A 51 -4.58 -2.01 -5.33
N LEU A 52 -3.51 -1.28 -5.01
CA LEU A 52 -2.54 -0.81 -5.98
C LEU A 52 -1.76 -1.97 -6.61
N VAL A 53 -1.33 -2.94 -5.82
CA VAL A 53 -0.62 -4.15 -6.29
C VAL A 53 -1.54 -4.96 -7.20
N ASP A 54 -2.80 -5.17 -6.83
CA ASP A 54 -3.77 -5.89 -7.65
C ASP A 54 -4.03 -5.16 -8.98
N ARG A 55 -4.18 -3.83 -8.95
CA ARG A 55 -4.31 -3.03 -10.18
C ARG A 55 -3.08 -3.08 -11.06
N LEU A 56 -1.88 -3.02 -10.49
CA LEU A 56 -0.63 -3.14 -11.24
C LEU A 56 -0.48 -4.53 -11.87
N GLN A 57 -0.90 -5.58 -11.17
CA GLN A 57 -0.92 -6.94 -11.73
C GLN A 57 -1.94 -7.09 -12.87
N GLN A 58 -3.13 -6.51 -12.73
CA GLN A 58 -4.14 -6.49 -13.81
C GLN A 58 -3.63 -5.75 -15.05
N LEU A 59 -3.00 -4.58 -14.88
CA LEU A 59 -2.41 -3.82 -15.99
C LEU A 59 -1.31 -4.61 -16.69
N ARG A 60 -0.42 -5.24 -15.91
CA ARG A 60 0.68 -6.04 -16.44
C ARG A 60 0.20 -7.33 -17.14
N GLY A 61 -0.89 -7.94 -16.66
CA GLY A 61 -1.55 -9.08 -17.30
C GLY A 61 -2.35 -8.70 -18.55
N GLY A 62 -2.93 -7.50 -18.58
CA GLY A 62 -3.59 -6.93 -19.77
C GLY A 62 -2.62 -6.65 -20.91
N ASP A 63 -1.41 -6.18 -20.61
CA ASP A 63 -0.34 -5.99 -21.60
C ASP A 63 0.17 -7.32 -22.19
N ALA A 64 0.18 -8.39 -21.40
CA ALA A 64 0.56 -9.73 -21.88
C ALA A 64 -0.45 -10.29 -22.91
N ARG A 65 -1.74 -9.97 -22.76
CA ARG A 65 -2.81 -10.42 -23.67
C ARG A 65 -2.88 -9.62 -24.98
N ARG A 66 -2.21 -8.46 -25.05
CA ARG A 66 -2.17 -7.59 -26.23
C ARG A 66 -0.97 -7.86 -27.16
N ARG A 67 -0.06 -8.75 -26.75
CA ARG A 67 1.13 -9.17 -27.50
C ARG A 67 0.96 -10.46 -28.30
N ASP A 68 -0.21 -11.06 -28.29
CA ASP A 68 -0.57 -12.10 -29.25
C ASP A 68 -1.12 -11.39 -30.50
N PRO A 69 -0.33 -11.17 -31.57
CA PRO A 69 -0.93 -10.88 -32.85
C PRO A 69 -1.80 -12.08 -33.21
N PRO A 70 -3.02 -11.89 -33.74
CA PRO A 70 -3.78 -13.01 -34.29
C PRO A 70 -2.89 -13.68 -35.34
N GLY A 71 -2.46 -14.90 -35.02
CA GLY A 71 -1.77 -15.74 -35.98
C GLY A 71 -2.71 -16.02 -37.14
N THR A 72 -2.23 -15.63 -38.33
CA THR A 72 -2.66 -16.03 -39.69
C THR A 72 -4.09 -15.73 -40.12
#